data_AF-A0A645CZB3-F1
#
_entry.id   AF-A0A645CZB3-F1
#
_cell.length_a   1.000
_cell.length_b   1.000
_cell.length_c   1.000
_cell.angle_alpha   90.00
_cell.angle_beta   90.00
_cell.angle_gamma   90.00
#
_symmetry.space_group_name_H-M   'P 1'
#
loop_
_entity.id
_entity.type
_entity.pdbx_description
1 polymer ?
#
loop_
_entity_poly.entity_id
_entity_poly.type
_entity_poly.pdbx_seq_one_letter_code
_entity_poly.pdbx_strand_id
1 'polypeptide(L)'
;MVSKYSTEFKLHVVRTYLNSPFGIRVAARSLGLPSKNYLTRWMQELTQKGLLTKEEIAAMEQKSSYQTKNRPAVESMHEMSPSEKQLAEENLRLKAEVDFLRTLVSLDDLNSKKK
;
A
#
# COMPACT_ATOMS: atom_id res chain seq x y z
N MET A 1 24.31 2.71 25.88
CA MET A 1 22.92 2.20 25.76
C MET A 1 22.90 1.10 24.71
N VAL A 2 22.33 -0.06 25.04
CA VAL A 2 22.11 -1.14 24.07
C VAL A 2 20.97 -0.72 23.14
N SER A 3 21.21 -0.70 21.83
CA SER A 3 20.16 -0.46 20.85
C SER A 3 19.16 -1.63 20.93
N LYS A 4 17.87 -1.34 21.16
CA LYS A 4 16.79 -2.35 21.18
C LYS A 4 16.73 -3.18 19.88
N TYR A 5 17.25 -2.62 18.80
CA TYR A 5 17.26 -3.24 17.48
C TYR A 5 18.70 -3.44 16.99
N SER A 6 19.00 -4.65 16.49
CA SER A 6 20.28 -4.97 15.88
C SER A 6 20.45 -4.24 14.54
N THR A 7 21.71 -4.03 14.12
CA THR A 7 22.02 -3.40 12.83
C THR A 7 21.40 -4.17 11.66
N GLU A 8 21.46 -5.50 11.69
CA GLU A 8 20.85 -6.38 10.68
C GLU A 8 19.34 -6.16 10.57
N PHE A 9 18.64 -6.05 11.70
CA PHE A 9 17.21 -5.77 11.71
C PHE A 9 16.89 -4.41 11.09
N LYS A 10 17.67 -3.37 11.44
CA LYS A 10 17.51 -2.03 10.87
C LYS A 10 17.70 -2.05 9.35
N LEU A 11 18.71 -2.76 8.85
CA LEU A 11 18.98 -2.93 7.43
C LEU A 11 17.82 -3.61 6.71
N HIS A 12 17.33 -4.73 7.25
CA HIS A 12 16.19 -5.46 6.70
C HIS A 12 14.95 -4.57 6.58
N VAL A 13 14.63 -3.82 7.64
CA VAL A 13 13.49 -2.89 7.67
C VAL A 13 13.62 -1.80 6.61
N VAL A 14 14.80 -1.17 6.50
CA VAL A 14 15.03 -0.09 5.53
C VAL A 14 14.93 -0.61 4.10
N ARG A 15 15.54 -1.75 3.78
CA ARG A 15 15.44 -2.37 2.45
C ARG A 15 14.02 -2.76 2.09
N THR A 16 13.28 -3.31 3.04
CA THR A 16 11.85 -3.63 2.86
C THR A 16 11.05 -2.38 2.53
N TYR A 17 11.33 -1.27 3.22
CA TYR A 17 10.71 0.02 2.90
C TYR A 17 11.05 0.53 1.49
N LEU A 18 12.31 0.42 1.05
CA LEU A 18 12.72 0.88 -0.28
C LEU A 18 12.00 0.12 -1.40
N ASN A 19 11.85 -1.20 -1.23
CA ASN A 19 11.17 -2.08 -2.17
C ASN A 19 9.64 -2.01 -2.10
N SER A 20 9.08 -1.42 -1.04
CA SER A 20 7.64 -1.33 -0.84
C SER A 20 7.03 -0.14 -1.61
N PRO A 21 5.84 -0.26 -2.24
CA PRO A 21 5.16 0.88 -2.86
C PRO A 21 4.64 1.89 -1.83
N PHE A 22 4.66 1.56 -0.53
CA PHE A 22 4.04 2.36 0.51
C PHE A 22 4.95 3.47 1.05
N GLY A 23 4.32 4.56 1.50
CA GLY A 23 5.03 5.64 2.20
C GLY A 23 5.50 5.23 3.59
N ILE A 24 6.45 5.98 4.15
CA ILE A 24 7.16 5.66 5.40
C ILE A 24 6.23 5.39 6.60
N ARG A 25 5.06 6.05 6.67
CA ARG A 25 4.07 5.84 7.73
C ARG A 25 3.43 4.46 7.66
N VAL A 26 3.03 4.05 6.45
CA VAL A 26 2.36 2.77 6.23
C VAL A 26 3.37 1.64 6.38
N ALA A 27 4.57 1.79 5.82
CA ALA A 27 5.66 0.83 5.98
C ALA A 27 6.08 0.66 7.46
N ALA A 28 6.16 1.75 8.24
CA ALA A 28 6.45 1.65 9.66
C ALA A 28 5.38 0.84 10.42
N ARG A 29 4.10 1.08 10.11
CA ARG A 29 2.99 0.37 10.72
C ARG A 29 2.99 -1.11 10.34
N SER A 30 3.21 -1.46 9.07
CA SER A 30 3.24 -2.86 8.62
C SER A 30 4.39 -3.64 9.24
N LEU A 31 5.51 -2.98 9.55
CA LEU A 31 6.68 -3.58 10.20
C LEU A 31 6.62 -3.53 11.73
N GLY A 32 5.48 -3.13 12.31
CA GLY A 32 5.27 -3.09 13.76
C GLY A 32 6.11 -2.02 14.49
N LEU A 33 6.55 -0.98 13.79
CA LEU A 33 7.34 0.10 14.40
C LEU A 33 6.43 1.07 15.17
N PRO A 34 6.85 1.56 16.35
CA PRO A 34 6.05 2.51 17.13
C PRO A 34 5.82 3.85 16.43
N SER A 35 6.73 4.24 15.53
CA SER A 35 6.65 5.52 14.82
C SER A 35 7.46 5.49 13.53
N LYS A 36 7.02 6.28 12.54
CA LYS A 36 7.80 6.53 11.30
C LYS A 36 9.21 7.07 11.57
N ASN A 37 9.41 7.74 12.71
CA ASN A 37 10.67 8.37 13.07
C ASN A 37 11.80 7.34 13.25
N TYR A 38 11.47 6.08 13.56
CA TYR A 38 12.45 5.00 13.63
C TYR A 38 13.08 4.73 12.25
N LEU A 39 12.23 4.58 11.23
CA LEU A 39 12.67 4.42 9.84
C LEU A 39 13.51 5.61 9.37
N THR A 40 13.07 6.84 9.63
CA THR A 40 13.84 8.06 9.27
C THR A 40 15.23 8.09 9.92
N ARG A 41 15.31 7.78 11.22
CA ARG A 41 16.58 7.75 11.94
C ARG A 41 17.49 6.64 11.46
N TRP A 42 16.95 5.44 11.19
CA TRP A 42 17.76 4.31 10.73
C TRP A 42 18.29 4.52 9.32
N MET A 43 17.51 5.13 8.43
CA MET A 43 17.99 5.52 7.11
C MET A 43 19.21 6.46 7.21
N GLN A 44 19.15 7.48 8.07
CA GLN A 44 20.28 8.39 8.31
C GLN A 44 21.47 7.67 8.96
N GLU A 45 21.23 6.89 10.01
CA GLU A 45 22.26 6.15 10.75
C GLU A 45 23.02 5.16 9.84
N LEU A 46 22.30 4.41 9.01
CA LEU A 46 22.88 3.43 8.08
C LEU A 46 23.63 4.12 6.92
N THR A 47 23.16 5.28 6.48
CA THR A 47 23.83 6.08 5.44
C THR A 47 25.16 6.61 5.97
N GLN A 48 25.16 7.17 7.19
CA GLN A 48 26.38 7.65 7.85
C GLN A 48 27.38 6.52 8.13
N LYS A 49 26.90 5.32 8.42
CA LYS A 49 27.74 4.13 8.61
C LYS A 49 28.24 3.52 7.29
N GLY A 50 27.81 4.02 6.13
CA GLY A 50 28.19 3.47 4.82
C GLY A 50 27.63 2.06 4.57
N LEU A 51 26.54 1.68 5.22
CA LEU A 51 25.91 0.36 5.11
C LEU A 51 24.84 0.28 4.01
N LEU A 52 24.55 1.42 3.36
CA LEU A 52 23.62 1.53 2.25
C LEU A 52 24.37 1.84 0.96
N THR A 53 23.93 1.26 -0.15
CA THR A 53 24.49 1.52 -1.48
C THR A 53 24.06 2.90 -1.98
N LYS A 54 24.79 3.42 -2.97
CA LYS A 54 24.43 4.67 -3.65
C LYS A 54 23.02 4.62 -4.26
N GLU A 55 22.61 3.45 -4.76
CA GLU A 55 21.28 3.21 -5.32
C GLU A 55 20.19 3.26 -4.24
N GLU A 56 20.44 2.64 -3.08
CA GLU A 56 19.53 2.68 -1.94
C GLU A 56 19.35 4.12 -1.43
N ILE A 57 20.44 4.90 -1.36
CA ILE A 57 20.44 6.33 -1.00
C ILE A 57 19.60 7.15 -2.00
N ALA A 58 19.80 6.96 -3.30
CA ALA A 58 19.01 7.64 -4.32
C ALA A 58 17.51 7.28 -4.23
N ALA A 59 17.17 6.01 -3.98
CA ALA A 59 15.79 5.57 -3.82
C ALA A 59 15.09 6.22 -2.61
N MET A 60 15.82 6.48 -1.51
CA MET A 60 15.28 7.21 -0.36
C MET A 60 14.85 8.64 -0.72
N GLU A 61 15.66 9.36 -1.50
CA GLU A 61 15.37 10.73 -1.92
C GLU A 61 14.09 10.81 -2.78
N GLN A 62 13.96 9.88 -3.73
CA GLN A 62 12.78 9.80 -4.61
C GLN A 62 11.49 9.52 -3.82
N LYS A 63 11.55 8.67 -2.78
CA LYS A 63 10.40 8.40 -1.90
C LYS A 63 10.01 9.61 -1.04
N SER A 64 10.97 10.48 -0.70
CA SER A 64 10.71 11.70 0.08
C SER A 64 10.00 12.78 -0.75
N SER A 65 10.33 12.88 -2.04
CA SER A 65 9.65 13.75 -3.01
C SER A 65 8.17 13.38 -3.18
N TYR A 66 7.83 12.09 -3.04
CA TYR A 66 6.44 11.63 -3.02
C TYR A 66 5.67 12.11 -1.76
N GLN A 67 6.34 12.39 -0.65
CA GLN A 67 5.69 12.85 0.59
C GLN A 67 5.40 14.36 0.61
N THR A 68 6.16 15.17 -0.12
CA THR A 68 5.89 16.61 -0.23
C THR A 68 4.79 16.92 -1.26
N LYS A 69 4.65 16.09 -2.30
CA LYS A 69 3.54 16.18 -3.27
C LYS A 69 2.19 15.69 -2.71
N ASN A 70 2.21 14.82 -1.68
CA ASN A 70 1.00 14.28 -1.02
C ASN A 70 0.71 14.91 0.35
N ARG A 71 0.90 16.23 0.49
CA ARG A 71 0.08 17.02 1.41
C ARG A 71 -1.21 17.30 0.63
N PRO A 72 -2.35 16.64 0.88
CA PRO A 72 -3.56 16.98 0.16
C PRO A 72 -3.99 18.37 0.64
N ALA A 73 -3.57 19.39 -0.10
CA ALA A 73 -4.41 20.54 -0.28
C ALA A 73 -5.66 20.00 -1.01
N VAL A 74 -6.76 19.97 -0.26
CA VAL A 74 -8.13 20.22 -0.72
C VAL A 74 -8.41 19.87 -2.19
N GLU A 75 -9.20 18.80 -2.37
CA GLU A 75 -10.13 18.60 -3.48
C GLU A 75 -9.61 18.90 -4.91
N SER A 76 -9.25 17.84 -5.65
CA SER A 76 -9.43 17.88 -7.10
C SER A 76 -9.97 16.55 -7.58
N MET A 77 -11.16 16.58 -8.20
CA MET A 77 -11.78 15.49 -8.94
C MET A 77 -10.75 14.76 -9.80
N HIS A 78 -10.32 13.56 -9.38
CA HIS A 78 -9.51 12.72 -10.25
C HIS A 78 -10.46 12.03 -11.23
N GLU A 79 -10.45 12.49 -12.47
CA GLU A 79 -10.94 11.72 -13.61
C GLU A 79 -10.39 10.31 -13.50
N MET A 80 -11.28 9.34 -13.43
CA MET A 80 -10.96 7.93 -13.27
C MET A 80 -9.98 7.52 -14.39
N SER A 81 -8.82 6.97 -14.03
CA SER A 81 -7.81 6.52 -14.99
C SER A 81 -8.44 5.52 -15.97
N PRO A 82 -7.99 5.44 -17.25
CA PRO A 82 -8.57 4.51 -18.21
C PRO A 82 -8.70 3.06 -17.69
N SER A 83 -7.73 2.59 -16.90
CA SER A 83 -7.78 1.27 -16.26
C SER A 83 -8.82 1.18 -15.14
N GLU A 84 -9.03 2.26 -14.39
CA GLU A 84 -10.05 2.32 -13.33
C GLU A 84 -11.46 2.34 -13.92
N LYS A 85 -11.66 3.03 -15.06
CA LYS A 85 -12.92 3.02 -15.81
C LYS A 85 -13.27 1.61 -16.29
N GLN A 86 -12.31 0.92 -16.91
CA GLN A 86 -12.47 -0.48 -17.35
C GLN A 86 -12.83 -1.42 -16.19
N LEU A 87 -12.12 -1.29 -15.07
CA LEU A 87 -12.38 -2.12 -13.90
C LEU A 87 -13.75 -1.81 -13.27
N ALA A 88 -14.19 -0.55 -13.28
CA ALA A 88 -15.51 -0.16 -12.79
C ALA A 88 -16.64 -0.71 -13.68
N GLU A 89 -16.47 -0.67 -15.00
CA GLU A 89 -17.40 -1.26 -15.97
C GLU A 89 -17.50 -2.78 -15.79
N GLU A 90 -16.36 -3.47 -15.66
CA GLU A 90 -16.34 -4.91 -15.42
C GLU A 90 -17.03 -5.28 -14.10
N ASN A 91 -16.78 -4.52 -13.03
CA ASN A 91 -17.47 -4.72 -11.75
C ASN A 91 -18.98 -4.53 -11.86
N LEU A 92 -19.44 -3.52 -12.61
CA LEU A 92 -20.86 -3.27 -12.81
C LEU A 92 -21.51 -4.44 -13.57
N ARG A 93 -20.87 -4.90 -14.64
CA ARG A 93 -21.34 -6.06 -15.41
C ARG A 93 -21.41 -7.32 -14.57
N LEU A 94 -20.36 -7.62 -13.80
CA LEU A 94 -20.32 -8.81 -12.94
C LEU A 94 -21.38 -8.75 -11.84
N LYS A 95 -21.64 -7.57 -11.25
CA LYS A 95 -22.71 -7.40 -10.27
C LYS A 95 -24.09 -7.68 -10.86
N ALA A 96 -24.36 -7.17 -12.06
CA ALA A 96 -25.61 -7.45 -12.76
C ALA A 96 -25.80 -8.94 -13.04
N GLU A 97 -24.74 -9.63 -13.49
CA GLU A 97 -24.77 -11.08 -13.72
C GLU A 97 -25.03 -11.86 -12.44
N VAL A 98 -24.30 -11.52 -11.36
CA VAL A 98 -24.46 -12.17 -10.06
C VAL A 98 -25.88 -11.98 -9.53
N ASP A 99 -26.44 -10.77 -9.65
CA ASP A 99 -27.81 -10.49 -9.21
C ASP A 99 -28.82 -11.26 -10.06
N PHE A 100 -28.64 -11.33 -11.38
CA PHE A 100 -29.50 -12.13 -12.25
C PHE A 100 -29.47 -13.63 -11.87
N LEU A 101 -28.27 -14.22 -11.72
CA LEU A 101 -28.13 -15.61 -11.31
C LEU A 101 -28.75 -15.88 -9.94
N ARG A 102 -28.59 -14.96 -8.98
CA ARG A 102 -29.24 -15.06 -7.66
C ARG A 102 -30.76 -15.05 -7.77
N THR A 103 -31.33 -14.25 -8.67
CA THR A 103 -32.79 -14.26 -8.90
C THR A 103 -33.26 -15.59 -9.45
N LEU A 104 -32.54 -16.17 -10.43
CA LEU A 104 -32.89 -17.48 -10.99
C LEU A 104 -32.83 -18.59 -9.93
N VAL A 105 -31.73 -18.66 -9.17
CA VAL A 105 -31.57 -19.64 -8.09
C VAL A 105 -32.70 -19.49 -7.06
N SER A 106 -33.03 -18.26 -6.68
CA SER A 106 -34.12 -18.00 -5.73
C SER A 106 -35.49 -18.44 -6.26
N LEU A 107 -35.74 -18.29 -7.58
CA LEU A 107 -36.99 -18.72 -8.22
C LEU A 107 -37.09 -20.25 -8.29
N ASP A 108 -36.00 -20.93 -8.63
CA ASP A 108 -35.94 -22.39 -8.65
C ASP A 108 -36.16 -22.99 -7.26
N ASP A 109 -35.59 -22.38 -6.22
CA ASP A 109 -35.82 -22.76 -4.82
C ASP A 109 -37.29 -22.60 -4.40
N LEU A 110 -37.96 -21.55 -4.86
CA LEU A 110 -39.38 -21.31 -4.59
C LEU A 110 -40.30 -22.28 -5.37
N ASN A 111 -39.91 -22.66 -6.58
CA ASN A 111 -40.68 -23.57 -7.41
C ASN A 111 -40.55 -25.02 -6.94
N SER A 112 -39.35 -25.40 -6.47
CA SER A 112 -39.05 -26.72 -5.88
C SER A 112 -39.81 -27.00 -4.58
N LYS A 113 -40.17 -25.97 -3.81
CA LYS A 113 -40.96 -26.10 -2.57
C LYS A 113 -42.49 -26.18 -2.77
N LYS A 114 -42.97 -25.95 -4.00
CA LYS A 114 -44.41 -25.98 -4.36
C LYS A 114 -44.86 -27.31 -4.98
N LYS A 115 -43.97 -28.29 -5.12
CA LYS A 115 -44.27 -29.69 -5.47
C LYS A 115 -44.19 -30.56 -4.23
#